data_AF-A0A7V8XYY1-F1
#
_entry.id   AF-A0A7V8XYY1-F1
#
_cell.length_a   1.000
_cell.length_b   1.000
_cell.length_c   1.000
_cell.angle_alpha   90.00
_cell.angle_beta   90.00
_cell.angle_gamma   90.00
#
_symmetry.space_group_name_H-M   'P 1'
#
loop_
_entity.id
_entity.type
_entity.pdbx_description
1 polymer ?
#
loop_
_entity_poly.entity_id
_entity_poly.type
_entity_poly.pdbx_seq_one_letter_code
_entity_poly.pdbx_strand_id
1 'polypeptide(L)' 'MSDQFRSHPDPSQWDDYVDFESTSWPKKDRRRYWIIPSICFNCESACGILAYVDKNTLEVRKIEGNPVHPGSRG' A
#
# COMPACT_ATOMS: atom_id res chain seq x y z
N MET A 1 7.40 -23.79 -4.38
CA MET A 1 7.30 -22.67 -3.41
C MET A 1 5.83 -22.50 -3.07
N SER A 2 5.46 -22.61 -1.79
CA SER A 2 4.09 -22.40 -1.33
C SER A 2 3.73 -20.93 -1.44
N ASP A 3 2.81 -20.59 -2.35
CA ASP A 3 2.23 -19.26 -2.46
C ASP A 3 1.28 -19.07 -1.26
N GLN A 4 1.83 -18.57 -0.16
CA GLN A 4 1.07 -18.31 1.06
C GLN A 4 0.17 -17.11 0.79
N PHE A 5 -1.15 -17.26 0.96
CA PHE A 5 -2.09 -16.14 0.89
C PHE A 5 -1.70 -15.10 1.94
N ARG A 6 -1.17 -13.96 1.49
CA ARG A 6 -0.83 -12.83 2.34
C ARG A 6 -1.90 -11.76 2.18
N SER A 7 -2.30 -11.13 3.29
CA SER A 7 -3.25 -10.02 3.31
C SER A 7 -2.66 -8.72 2.79
N HIS A 8 -1.32 -8.62 2.73
CA HIS A 8 -0.60 -7.42 2.31
C HIS A 8 0.72 -7.79 1.62
N PRO A 9 1.30 -6.88 0.82
CA PRO A 9 2.61 -7.08 0.22
C PRO A 9 3.71 -7.14 1.29
N ASP A 10 4.74 -7.96 1.02
CA ASP A 10 5.95 -8.01 1.85
C ASP A 10 6.69 -6.66 1.81
N PRO A 11 7.14 -6.12 2.96
CA PRO A 11 7.90 -4.87 3.00
C PRO A 11 9.12 -4.84 2.08
N SER A 12 9.76 -5.98 1.82
CA SER A 12 10.90 -6.07 0.88
C SER A 12 10.53 -5.77 -0.58
N GLN A 13 9.24 -5.72 -0.92
CA GLN A 13 8.74 -5.43 -2.26
C GLN A 13 8.18 -4.01 -2.40
N TRP A 14 8.12 -3.24 -1.32
CA TRP A 14 7.45 -1.92 -1.30
C TRP A 14 8.09 -0.89 -2.21
N ASP A 15 9.40 -0.99 -2.43
CA ASP A 15 10.11 -0.11 -3.34
C ASP A 15 9.71 -0.34 -4.81
N ASP A 16 9.10 -1.47 -5.16
CA ASP A 16 8.76 -1.80 -6.55
C ASP A 16 7.55 -2.74 -6.69
N TYR A 17 6.42 -2.35 -6.08
CA TYR A 17 5.24 -3.19 -6.03
C TYR A 17 4.36 -3.06 -7.29
N VAL A 18 3.90 -4.17 -7.86
CA VAL A 18 2.99 -4.18 -9.00
C VAL A 18 1.62 -4.68 -8.56
N ASP A 19 0.59 -3.88 -8.77
CA ASP A 19 -0.79 -4.22 -8.41
C ASP A 19 -1.78 -3.74 -9.48
N PHE A 20 -3.02 -4.21 -9.39
CA PHE A 20 -4.12 -3.69 -10.19
C PHE A 20 -4.55 -2.30 -9.70
N GLU A 21 -4.80 -1.39 -10.64
CA GLU A 21 -5.39 -0.09 -10.35
C GLU A 21 -6.83 -0.29 -9.87
N SER A 22 -7.11 0.13 -8.64
CA SER A 22 -8.40 -0.08 -7.96
C SER A 22 -9.56 0.56 -8.71
N THR A 23 -9.33 1.65 -9.44
CA THR A 23 -10.36 2.34 -10.23
C THR A 23 -10.53 1.80 -11.66
N SER A 24 -9.74 0.82 -12.07
CA SER A 24 -9.70 0.33 -13.47
C SER A 24 -10.60 -0.88 -13.75
N TRP A 25 -11.38 -1.34 -12.77
CA TRP A 25 -12.26 -2.49 -12.98
C TRP A 25 -13.32 -2.18 -14.08
N PRO A 26 -13.55 -3.08 -15.07
CA PRO A 26 -13.06 -4.46 -15.22
C PRO A 26 -11.83 -4.63 -16.13
N LYS A 27 -11.20 -3.53 -16.58
CA LYS A 27 -10.03 -3.58 -17.48
C LYS A 27 -8.81 -4.23 -16.84
N LYS A 28 -8.73 -4.22 -15.50
CA LYS A 28 -7.63 -4.81 -14.70
C LYS A 28 -6.26 -4.25 -15.12
N ASP A 29 -6.17 -2.93 -15.23
CA ASP A 29 -4.92 -2.27 -15.56
C ASP A 29 -3.90 -2.46 -14.42
N ARG A 30 -2.67 -2.87 -14.75
CA ARG A 30 -1.58 -3.02 -13.77
C ARG A 30 -0.71 -1.78 -13.73
N ARG A 31 -0.33 -1.36 -12.53
CA ARG A 31 0.56 -0.23 -12.28
C ARG A 31 1.66 -0.62 -11.30
N ARG A 32 2.72 0.18 -11.31
CA ARG A 32 3.91 0.01 -10.49
C ARG A 32 3.94 1.15 -9.47
N TYR A 33 4.04 0.78 -8.20
CA TYR A 33 3.91 1.70 -7.08
C TYR A 33 5.17 1.69 -6.21
N TRP A 34 5.42 2.82 -5.55
CA TRP A 34 6.08 2.83 -4.25
C TRP A 34 5.02 2.68 -3.16
N ILE A 35 5.26 1.80 -2.20
CA ILE A 35 4.47 1.73 -0.97
C ILE A 35 5.27 2.43 0.13
N ILE A 36 4.79 3.60 0.55
CA ILE A 36 5.50 4.44 1.50
C ILE A 36 4.79 4.35 2.86
N PRO A 37 5.44 3.82 3.91
CA PRO A 37 4.89 3.84 5.25
C PRO A 37 4.91 5.26 5.82
N SER A 38 3.82 5.63 6.47
CA SER A 38 3.66 6.91 7.15
C SER A 38 2.77 6.74 8.39
N ILE A 39 2.48 7.84 9.06
CA ILE A 39 1.67 7.90 10.26
C ILE A 39 0.57 8.95 10.08
N CYS A 40 -0.63 8.62 10.56
CA CYS A 40 -1.77 9.54 10.55
C CYS A 40 -1.65 10.55 11.70
N PHE A 41 -1.77 11.84 11.37
CA PHE A 41 -1.66 12.96 12.31
C PHE A 41 -3.00 13.64 12.62
N ASN A 42 -4.13 13.00 12.30
CA ASN A 42 -5.45 13.62 12.48
C ASN A 42 -5.90 13.66 13.95
N CYS A 43 -5.61 12.58 14.68
CA CYS A 43 -5.79 12.46 16.12
C CYS A 43 -4.43 12.02 16.69
N GLU A 44 -4.25 12.01 17.99
CA GLU A 44 -2.96 11.74 18.62
C GLU A 44 -2.64 10.23 18.72
N SER A 45 -3.54 9.37 18.23
CA SER A 45 -3.41 7.91 18.23
C SER A 45 -2.30 7.39 17.31
N ALA A 46 -1.85 8.21 16.36
CA ALA A 46 -0.71 7.92 15.50
C ALA A 46 -0.83 6.57 14.75
N CYS A 47 -1.99 6.33 14.10
CA CYS A 47 -2.22 5.11 13.33
C CYS A 47 -1.23 5.01 12.16
N GLY A 48 -0.62 3.84 11.96
CA GLY A 48 0.26 3.60 10.82
C GLY A 48 -0.56 3.46 9.55
N ILE A 49 -0.09 4.09 8.47
CA ILE A 49 -0.72 4.06 7.14
C ILE A 49 0.32 3.74 6.07
N LEU A 50 -0.15 3.20 4.94
CA LEU A 50 0.64 2.94 3.73
C LEU A 50 0.07 3.78 2.59
N ALA A 51 0.90 4.60 1.95
CA ALA A 51 0.54 5.34 0.75
C ALA A 51 1.09 4.62 -0.48
N TYR A 52 0.23 4.35 -1.46
CA TYR A 52 0.63 3.79 -2.76
C TYR A 52 0.78 4.95 -3.75
N VAL A 53 2.01 5.18 -4.17
CA VAL A 53 2.39 6.27 -5.08
C VAL A 53 2.73 5.69 -6.43
N ASP A 54 2.03 6.10 -7.49
CA ASP A 54 2.35 5.66 -8.86
C ASP A 54 3.74 6.18 -9.26
N LYS A 55 4.63 5.28 -9.70
CA LYS A 55 6.01 5.65 -10.03
C LYS A 55 6.15 6.54 -11.26
N ASN A 56 5.17 6.54 -12.16
CA ASN A 56 5.21 7.32 -13.38
C ASN A 56 4.62 8.71 -13.17
N THR A 57 3.52 8.82 -12.44
CA THR A 57 2.81 10.10 -12.23
C THR A 57 3.13 10.79 -10.92
N LEU A 58 3.73 10.07 -9.96
CA LEU A 58 3.98 10.51 -8.58
C LEU A 58 2.70 10.83 -7.79
N GLU A 59 1.54 10.45 -8.31
CA GLU A 59 0.27 10.65 -7.62
C GLU A 59 0.06 9.57 -6.55
N VAL A 60 -0.47 9.99 -5.40
CA VAL A 60 -0.98 9.06 -4.40
C VAL A 60 -2.29 8.47 -4.94
N ARG A 61 -2.31 7.15 -5.14
CA ARG A 61 -3.45 6.43 -5.75
C ARG A 61 -4.38 5.83 -4.71
N LYS A 62 -3.82 5.36 -3.59
CA LYS A 62 -4.59 4.84 -2.45
C LYS A 62 -3.81 4.98 -1.15
N ILE A 63 -4.53 5.05 -0.04
CA ILE A 63 -4.00 5.01 1.32
C ILE A 63 -4.71 3.87 2.05
N GLU A 64 -3.94 3.00 2.68
CA GLU A 64 -4.44 1.86 3.46
C GLU A 64 -3.85 1.91 4.87
N GLY A 65 -4.45 1.21 5.83
CA GLY A 65 -3.85 1.01 7.15
C GLY A 65 -2.59 0.16 7.03
N ASN A 66 -1.56 0.45 7.83
CA ASN A 66 -0.32 -0.32 7.84
C ASN A 66 -0.46 -1.57 8.72
N PRO A 67 -0.53 -2.79 8.16
CA PRO A 67 -0.74 -4.01 8.91
C PRO A 67 0.44 -4.35 9.84
N VAL A 68 1.65 -3.87 9.53
CA VAL A 68 2.83 -4.09 10.36
C VAL A 68 3.01 -3.03 11.45
N HIS A 69 2.16 -2.01 11.51
CA HIS A 69 2.21 -1.01 12.57
C HIS A 69 1.72 -1.62 13.90
N PRO A 70 2.52 -1.57 15.00
CA PRO A 70 2.24 -2.36 16.20
C PRO A 70 0.96 -1.94 16.95
N GLY A 71 0.63 -0.65 16.90
CA GLY A 71 -0.53 -0.08 17.59
C GLY A 71 -1.85 -0.31 16.84
N SER A 72 -1.92 0.11 15.57
CA SER A 72 -3.15 0.10 14.77
C SER A 72 -3.38 -1.19 13.98
N ARG A 73 -2.31 -1.83 13.49
CA ARG A 73 -2.34 -3.13 12.76
C ARG A 73 -3.23 -3.15 11.51
N GLY A 74 -3.31 -2.02 10.82
CA GLY A 74 -4.25 -1.79 9.71
C GLY A 74 -5.22 -0.67 10.06
#